data_AF-A0A0R1UIV0-F1
#
_entry.id   AF-A0A0R1UIV0-F1
#
_cell.length_a   1.000
_cell.length_b   1.000
_cell.length_c   1.000
_cell.angle_alpha   90.00
_cell.angle_beta   90.00
_cell.angle_gamma   90.00
#
_symmetry.space_group_name_H-M   'P 1'
#
loop_
_entity.id
_entity.type
_entity.pdbx_description
1 polymer ?
#
loop_
_entity_poly.entity_id
_entity_poly.type
_entity_poly.pdbx_seq_one_letter_code
_entity_poly.pdbx_strand_id
1 'polypeptide(L)'
;MVNKATECYQIVIDEIDGVASCDLLAIFKAVKEYADTPLEERKDEKWWYIHICEDEDEYLNLNKKRGGYDINNQAQTIHHQTKFTRSEIEDWAGTNSDEVIDWIIDKFGEEVK
;
A
#
# COMPACT_ATOMS: atom_id res chain seq x y z
N MET A 1 -10.13 31.54 -27.68
CA MET A 1 -8.91 32.12 -27.09
C MET A 1 -8.46 31.19 -26.00
N VAL A 2 -7.22 30.72 -26.08
CA VAL A 2 -6.62 29.77 -25.14
C VAL A 2 -5.83 30.54 -24.07
N ASN A 3 -5.90 30.02 -22.84
CA ASN A 3 -5.03 30.24 -21.68
C ASN A 3 -5.01 31.61 -21.01
N LYS A 4 -5.33 31.59 -19.71
CA LYS A 4 -4.34 31.80 -18.62
C LYS A 4 -5.03 31.77 -17.25
N ALA A 5 -4.90 30.64 -16.55
CA ALA A 5 -4.87 30.59 -15.08
C ALA A 5 -4.36 29.22 -14.63
N THR A 6 -3.22 28.80 -15.17
CA THR A 6 -2.39 27.80 -14.48
C THR A 6 -1.62 28.59 -13.42
N GLU A 7 -2.29 28.93 -12.32
CA GLU A 7 -1.59 29.41 -11.13
C GLU A 7 -0.80 28.23 -10.58
N CYS A 8 0.49 28.23 -10.92
CA CYS A 8 1.45 27.33 -10.31
C CYS A 8 1.49 27.63 -8.81
N TYR A 9 0.92 26.73 -8.01
CA TYR A 9 1.13 26.72 -6.56
C TYR A 9 2.61 26.42 -6.32
N GLN A 10 3.40 27.48 -6.13
CA GLN A 10 4.75 27.38 -5.61
C GLN A 10 4.65 27.11 -4.11
N ILE A 11 4.46 25.84 -3.74
CA ILE A 11 4.47 25.46 -2.33
C ILE A 11 5.93 25.50 -1.87
N VAL A 12 6.26 26.53 -1.12
CA VAL A 12 7.53 26.63 -0.40
C VAL A 12 7.36 25.75 0.84
N ILE A 13 7.85 24.51 0.77
CA ILE A 13 7.91 23.63 1.94
C ILE A 13 9.27 23.83 2.57
N ASP A 14 9.34 24.77 3.51
CA ASP A 14 10.47 24.92 4.41
C ASP A 14 10.40 23.77 5.41
N GLU A 15 11.31 22.82 5.25
CA GLU A 15 11.69 21.71 6.15
C GLU A 15 10.82 21.57 7.42
N ILE A 16 9.98 20.53 7.46
CA ILE A 16 9.29 20.10 8.67
C ILE A 16 10.19 19.05 9.33
N ASP A 17 10.63 19.32 10.57
CA ASP A 17 11.49 18.49 11.44
C ASP A 17 11.84 17.09 10.89
N GLY A 18 12.98 17.02 10.19
CA GLY A 18 13.62 15.74 9.81
C GLY A 18 13.05 15.04 8.57
N VAL A 19 12.11 15.64 7.84
CA VAL A 19 11.63 15.12 6.55
C VAL A 19 12.22 15.94 5.41
N ALA A 20 12.93 15.28 4.50
CA ALA A 20 13.52 15.95 3.35
C ALA A 20 12.43 16.61 2.47
N SER A 21 12.70 17.80 1.96
CA SER A 21 11.73 18.59 1.16
C SER A 21 11.20 17.84 -0.07
N CYS A 22 11.99 16.91 -0.62
CA CYS A 22 11.58 16.02 -1.72
C CYS A 22 10.48 15.02 -1.30
N ASP A 23 10.54 14.49 -0.08
CA ASP A 23 9.57 13.52 0.44
C ASP A 23 8.24 14.23 0.73
N LEU A 24 8.31 15.44 1.28
CA LEU A 24 7.13 16.28 1.49
C LEU A 24 6.43 16.65 0.18
N LEU A 25 7.19 16.95 -0.89
CA LEU A 25 6.61 17.21 -2.20
C LEU A 25 5.94 15.97 -2.81
N ALA A 26 6.53 14.79 -2.63
CA ALA A 26 5.94 13.53 -3.08
C ALA A 26 4.64 13.22 -2.33
N ILE A 27 4.64 13.36 -1.01
CA ILE A 27 3.45 13.20 -0.16
C ILE A 27 2.37 14.20 -0.57
N PHE A 28 2.72 15.47 -0.75
CA PHE A 28 1.75 16.50 -1.13
C PHE A 28 1.11 16.20 -2.50
N LYS A 29 1.90 15.76 -3.47
CA LYS A 29 1.38 15.35 -4.79
C LYS A 29 0.40 14.19 -4.66
N ALA A 30 0.74 13.15 -3.88
CA ALA A 30 -0.13 12.02 -3.66
C ALA A 30 -1.45 12.41 -2.97
N VAL A 31 -1.38 13.27 -1.95
CA VAL A 31 -2.58 13.78 -1.24
C VAL A 31 -3.46 14.60 -2.18
N LYS A 32 -2.86 15.47 -3.00
CA LYS A 32 -3.60 16.26 -3.98
C LYS A 32 -4.27 15.38 -5.03
N GLU A 33 -3.54 14.44 -5.60
CA GLU A 33 -4.06 13.49 -6.60
C GLU A 33 -5.25 12.69 -6.04
N TYR A 34 -5.13 12.22 -4.81
CA TYR A 34 -6.24 11.56 -4.12
C TYR A 34 -7.45 12.48 -3.88
N ALA A 35 -7.20 13.73 -3.47
CA ALA A 35 -8.26 14.72 -3.24
C ALA A 35 -8.98 15.12 -4.54
N ASP A 36 -8.25 15.23 -5.64
CA ASP A 36 -8.75 15.60 -6.97
C ASP A 36 -9.50 14.44 -7.65
N THR A 37 -9.30 13.19 -7.20
CA THR A 37 -10.05 12.01 -7.69
C THR A 37 -11.52 12.07 -7.21
N PRO A 38 -12.52 12.03 -8.12
CA PRO A 38 -13.95 11.98 -7.78
C PRO A 38 -14.28 10.83 -6.82
N LEU A 39 -15.24 11.02 -5.91
CA LEU A 39 -15.59 10.02 -4.89
C LEU A 39 -16.02 8.68 -5.51
N GLU A 40 -16.68 8.72 -6.65
CA GLU A 40 -17.14 7.56 -7.41
C GLU A 40 -15.98 6.77 -8.04
N GLU A 41 -14.84 7.42 -8.24
CA GLU A 41 -13.61 6.82 -8.78
C GLU A 41 -12.63 6.38 -7.69
N ARG A 42 -12.84 6.83 -6.44
CA ARG A 42 -12.09 6.34 -5.28
C ARG A 42 -12.53 4.91 -5.00
N LYS A 43 -11.72 3.96 -5.44
CA LYS A 43 -11.84 2.57 -5.03
C LYS A 43 -11.14 2.43 -3.69
N ASP A 44 -11.83 1.90 -2.69
CA ASP A 44 -11.15 1.44 -1.48
C ASP A 44 -10.06 0.45 -1.90
N GLU A 45 -8.83 0.73 -1.48
CA GLU A 45 -7.73 -0.18 -1.70
C GLU A 45 -8.05 -1.49 -0.98
N LYS A 46 -8.10 -2.58 -1.73
CA LYS A 46 -8.35 -3.91 -1.17
C LYS A 46 -7.09 -4.39 -0.45
N TRP A 47 -7.32 -4.97 0.72
CA TRP A 47 -6.28 -5.60 1.52
C TRP A 47 -6.60 -7.07 1.69
N TRP A 48 -5.56 -7.90 1.73
CA TRP A 48 -5.68 -9.33 1.93
C TRP A 48 -4.79 -9.79 3.08
N TYR A 49 -5.28 -10.75 3.85
CA TYR A 49 -4.41 -11.65 4.61
C TYR A 49 -3.95 -12.78 3.68
N ILE A 50 -2.72 -13.25 3.84
CA ILE A 50 -2.20 -14.39 3.07
C ILE A 50 -2.11 -15.59 4.02
N HIS A 51 -3.09 -16.48 3.92
CA HIS A 51 -3.28 -17.66 4.75
C HIS A 51 -2.45 -18.82 4.19
N ILE A 52 -1.50 -19.34 4.98
CA ILE A 52 -0.53 -20.34 4.48
C ILE A 52 -1.04 -21.77 4.69
N CYS A 53 -1.88 -21.98 5.71
CA CYS A 53 -2.41 -23.30 6.06
C CYS A 53 -3.91 -23.20 6.37
N GLU A 54 -4.77 -23.80 5.52
CA GLU A 54 -6.24 -23.71 5.67
C GLU A 54 -6.76 -24.19 7.03
N ASP A 55 -6.06 -25.15 7.66
CA ASP A 55 -6.49 -25.80 8.90
C ASP A 55 -5.98 -25.10 10.18
N GLU A 56 -5.09 -24.11 10.06
CA GLU A 56 -4.48 -23.41 11.19
C GLU A 56 -4.60 -21.89 11.02
N ASP A 57 -4.71 -21.11 12.09
CA ASP A 57 -4.75 -19.63 12.02
C ASP A 57 -3.35 -19.04 11.72
N GLU A 58 -2.72 -19.51 10.64
CA GLU A 58 -1.35 -19.21 10.23
C GLU A 58 -1.32 -18.33 8.96
N TYR A 59 -0.88 -17.10 9.16
CA TYR A 59 -0.82 -16.06 8.14
C TYR A 59 0.62 -15.60 7.90
N LEU A 60 0.89 -15.18 6.67
CA LEU A 60 2.13 -14.51 6.33
C LEU A 60 2.19 -13.15 7.01
N ASN A 61 3.27 -12.89 7.72
CA ASN A 61 3.52 -11.62 8.38
C ASN A 61 4.87 -11.05 7.92
N LEU A 62 4.90 -9.75 7.61
CA LEU A 62 6.14 -9.01 7.39
C LEU A 62 6.64 -8.44 8.73
N ASN A 63 7.78 -8.94 9.19
CA ASN A 63 8.48 -8.44 10.35
C ASN A 63 9.27 -7.18 9.99
N LYS A 64 8.69 -6.00 10.24
CA LYS A 64 9.26 -4.68 9.90
C LYS A 64 10.60 -4.41 10.60
N LYS A 65 10.83 -5.04 11.75
CA LYS A 65 12.07 -4.86 12.52
C LYS A 65 13.24 -5.65 11.93
N ARG A 66 12.98 -6.85 11.41
CA ARG A 66 14.00 -7.75 10.86
C ARG A 66 14.12 -7.68 9.34
N GLY A 67 13.12 -7.11 8.66
CA GLY A 67 13.08 -7.02 7.19
C GLY A 67 12.87 -8.38 6.52
N GLY A 68 12.05 -9.25 7.11
CA GLY A 68 11.77 -10.58 6.58
C GLY A 68 10.37 -11.05 6.95
N TYR A 69 9.99 -12.21 6.40
CA TYR A 69 8.66 -12.77 6.60
C TYR A 69 8.67 -13.90 7.64
N ASP A 70 7.64 -13.96 8.46
CA ASP A 70 7.36 -15.04 9.39
C ASP A 70 5.90 -15.51 9.25
N ILE A 71 5.60 -16.68 9.81
CA ILE A 71 4.26 -17.25 9.86
C ILE A 71 3.75 -17.12 11.29
N ASN A 72 2.60 -16.49 11.47
CA ASN A 72 1.98 -16.30 12.78
C ASN A 72 0.48 -15.97 12.61
N ASN A 73 -0.21 -15.70 13.71
CA ASN A 73 -1.58 -15.21 13.66
C ASN A 73 -1.70 -13.84 12.93
N GLN A 74 -2.93 -13.47 12.60
CA GLN A 74 -3.30 -12.21 11.93
C GLN A 74 -3.15 -10.94 12.80
N ALA A 75 -2.43 -10.98 13.92
CA ALA A 75 -2.31 -9.82 14.80
C ALA A 75 -1.38 -8.75 14.21
N GLN A 76 -1.99 -7.70 13.64
CA GLN A 76 -1.28 -6.49 13.24
C GLN A 76 -0.64 -5.80 14.45
N THR A 77 0.66 -5.53 14.39
CA THR A 77 1.38 -4.79 15.43
C THR A 77 2.29 -3.73 14.84
N ILE A 78 2.90 -2.89 15.67
CA ILE A 78 3.91 -1.92 15.22
C ILE A 78 5.13 -2.59 14.57
N HIS A 79 5.34 -3.89 14.78
CA HIS A 79 6.48 -4.64 14.27
C HIS A 79 6.09 -5.68 13.20
N HIS A 80 4.81 -6.01 13.07
CA HIS A 80 4.31 -7.02 12.12
C HIS A 80 3.18 -6.45 11.29
N GLN A 81 3.34 -6.56 9.97
CA GLN A 81 2.27 -6.33 9.02
C GLN A 81 1.71 -7.66 8.55
N THR A 82 0.39 -7.77 8.65
CA THR A 82 -0.37 -9.01 8.38
C THR A 82 -1.32 -8.84 7.20
N LYS A 83 -1.58 -7.59 6.80
CA LYS A 83 -2.42 -7.20 5.68
C LYS A 83 -1.54 -6.68 4.56
N PHE A 84 -1.84 -7.08 3.34
CA PHE A 84 -1.10 -6.71 2.16
C PHE A 84 -2.01 -6.16 1.07
N THR A 85 -1.55 -5.14 0.36
CA THR A 85 -2.16 -4.71 -0.91
C THR A 85 -1.70 -5.62 -2.04
N ARG A 86 -2.31 -5.48 -3.21
CA ARG A 86 -1.93 -6.27 -4.40
C ARG A 86 -0.48 -6.00 -4.79
N SER A 87 -0.07 -4.73 -4.78
CA SER A 87 1.30 -4.33 -5.11
C SER A 87 2.32 -4.86 -4.11
N GLU A 88 1.97 -4.96 -2.82
CA GLU A 88 2.85 -5.57 -1.83
C GLU A 88 3.02 -7.09 -2.04
N ILE A 89 1.97 -7.78 -2.50
CA ILE A 89 2.04 -9.19 -2.88
C ILE A 89 2.89 -9.36 -4.15
N GLU A 90 2.77 -8.45 -5.13
CA GLU A 90 3.62 -8.40 -6.32
C GLU A 90 5.11 -8.25 -5.97
N ASP A 91 5.42 -7.29 -5.10
CA ASP A 91 6.77 -7.04 -4.62
C ASP A 91 7.35 -8.25 -3.87
N TRP A 92 6.54 -8.91 -3.03
CA TRP A 92 6.95 -10.12 -2.31
C TRP A 92 7.17 -11.32 -3.24
N ALA A 93 6.21 -11.59 -4.12
CA ALA A 93 6.28 -12.70 -5.06
C ALA A 93 7.34 -12.48 -6.15
N GLY A 94 7.88 -11.25 -6.26
CA GLY A 94 8.88 -10.88 -7.24
C GLY A 94 8.37 -10.97 -8.67
N THR A 95 7.07 -10.82 -8.86
CA THR A 95 6.40 -11.00 -10.15
C THR A 95 5.36 -9.91 -10.39
N ASN A 96 5.33 -9.39 -11.62
CA ASN A 96 4.31 -8.46 -12.10
C ASN A 96 3.25 -9.18 -12.95
N SER A 97 3.10 -10.50 -12.77
CA SER A 97 2.14 -11.31 -13.53
C SER A 97 0.81 -11.36 -12.78
N ASP A 98 -0.19 -10.66 -13.31
CA ASP A 98 -1.55 -10.64 -12.77
C ASP A 98 -2.09 -12.04 -12.51
N GLU A 99 -1.84 -13.00 -13.41
CA GLU A 99 -2.29 -14.39 -13.27
C GLU A 99 -1.71 -15.09 -12.03
N VAL A 100 -0.44 -14.82 -11.71
CA VAL A 100 0.21 -15.41 -10.51
C VAL A 100 -0.33 -14.77 -9.25
N ILE A 101 -0.54 -13.46 -9.25
CA ILE A 101 -1.06 -12.72 -8.10
C ILE A 101 -2.51 -13.09 -7.82
N ASP A 102 -3.32 -13.18 -8.89
CA ASP A 102 -4.71 -13.62 -8.78
C ASP A 102 -4.77 -15.07 -8.27
N TRP A 103 -3.85 -15.95 -8.69
CA TRP A 103 -3.77 -17.31 -8.14
C TRP A 103 -3.38 -17.32 -6.65
N ILE A 104 -2.43 -16.49 -6.22
CA ILE A 104 -2.05 -16.36 -4.81
C ILE A 104 -3.24 -15.86 -3.99
N ILE A 105 -3.93 -14.81 -4.45
CA ILE A 105 -5.09 -14.25 -3.76
C ILE A 105 -6.26 -15.24 -3.76
N ASP A 106 -6.52 -15.96 -4.85
CA ASP A 106 -7.57 -16.98 -4.91
C ASP A 106 -7.30 -18.17 -3.98
N LYS A 107 -6.03 -18.56 -3.84
CA LYS A 107 -5.64 -19.75 -3.07
C LYS A 107 -5.42 -19.48 -1.59
N PHE A 108 -4.91 -18.30 -1.27
CA PHE A 108 -4.42 -17.97 0.06
C PHE A 108 -4.97 -16.63 0.58
N GLY A 109 -5.62 -15.84 -0.27
CA GLY A 109 -6.08 -14.51 0.08
C GLY A 109 -7.41 -14.53 0.83
N GLU A 110 -7.43 -13.94 2.02
CA GLU A 110 -8.66 -13.58 2.73
C GLU A 110 -8.84 -12.05 2.65
N GLU A 111 -9.88 -11.58 1.95
CA GLU A 111 -10.16 -10.14 1.83
C GLU A 111 -10.51 -9.54 3.20
N VAL A 112 -9.79 -8.49 3.58
CA VAL A 112 -10.03 -7.74 4.81
C VAL A 112 -11.33 -6.96 4.67
N LYS A 113 -12.31 -7.29 5.52
CA LYS A 113 -13.62 -6.61 5.57
C LYS A 113 -13.61 -5.35 6.43
#